data_AF-L9WW12-F1
#
_entry.id   AF-L9WW12-F1
#
_cell.length_a   1.000
_cell.length_b   1.000
_cell.length_c   1.000
_cell.angle_alpha   90.00
_cell.angle_beta   90.00
_cell.angle_gamma   90.00
#
_symmetry.space_group_name_H-M   'P 1'
#
loop_
_entity.id
_entity.type
_entity.pdbx_description
1 polymer ?
#
loop_
_entity_poly.entity_id
_entity_poly.type
_entity_poly.pdbx_seq_one_letter_code
_entity_poly.pdbx_strand_id
1 'polypeptide(L)'
;MTDDTGSGLPVDDVVDYCHTQAGLLSGRVETMRDEADALLAEIDETMAELRSYLEDHTNATPATDGPSTPAGPDGGGPDIEAFEDLEQDVEKKQLLVEAKQTRMQAFQNLAADYTELAAELQTDVEDGDEALTRVVQFEADRDAPAYFEERETMLETAQSAGERSETGDGTEADDADSQDDATGE
;
A
#
# COMPACT_ATOMS: atom_id res chain seq x y z
N MET A 1 1.55 39.22 -31.99
CA MET A 1 0.47 38.37 -31.46
C MET A 1 1.02 37.82 -30.16
N THR A 2 0.53 38.37 -29.06
CA THR A 2 0.90 37.97 -27.70
C THR A 2 0.04 36.76 -27.40
N ASP A 3 0.66 35.58 -27.38
CA ASP A 3 0.05 34.40 -26.76
C ASP A 3 0.19 34.64 -25.26
N ASP A 4 -0.85 35.24 -24.68
CA ASP A 4 -1.07 35.27 -23.25
C ASP A 4 -1.61 33.89 -22.88
N THR A 5 -0.72 32.88 -22.84
CA THR A 5 -1.04 31.57 -22.26
C THR A 5 -1.25 31.81 -20.79
N GLY A 6 -2.52 31.82 -20.38
CA GLY A 6 -2.94 31.88 -19.00
C GLY A 6 -2.07 30.97 -18.13
N SER A 7 -1.49 31.55 -17.08
CA SER A 7 -0.59 30.89 -16.13
C SER A 7 -1.32 29.90 -15.20
N GLY A 8 -2.26 29.12 -15.73
CA GLY A 8 -2.93 28.02 -15.04
C GLY A 8 -2.29 26.68 -15.39
N LEU A 9 -2.42 25.69 -14.50
CA LEU A 9 -2.05 24.31 -14.77
C LEU A 9 -2.92 23.80 -15.95
N PRO A 10 -2.37 23.17 -16.99
CA PRO A 10 -3.18 22.63 -18.08
C PRO A 10 -3.88 21.34 -17.64
N VAL A 11 -5.12 21.12 -18.10
CA VAL A 11 -5.90 19.90 -17.79
C VAL A 11 -5.17 18.64 -18.25
N ASP A 12 -4.46 18.69 -19.38
CA ASP A 12 -3.66 17.57 -19.88
C ASP A 12 -2.60 17.10 -18.87
N ASP A 13 -1.96 18.00 -18.11
CA ASP A 13 -0.99 17.61 -17.07
C ASP A 13 -1.66 16.86 -15.92
N VAL A 14 -2.91 17.20 -15.58
CA VAL A 14 -3.70 16.53 -14.54
C VAL A 14 -4.18 15.14 -15.02
N VAL A 15 -4.54 15.02 -16.29
CA VAL A 15 -4.88 13.75 -16.94
C VAL A 15 -3.66 12.82 -16.96
N ASP A 16 -2.48 13.35 -17.33
CA ASP A 16 -1.21 12.61 -17.32
C ASP A 16 -0.82 12.16 -15.91
N TYR A 17 -1.10 12.98 -14.90
CA TYR A 17 -0.94 12.58 -13.50
C TYR A 17 -1.81 11.35 -13.17
N CYS A 18 -3.10 11.37 -13.52
CA CYS A 18 -4.01 10.25 -13.25
C CYS A 18 -3.54 8.96 -13.94
N HIS A 19 -3.12 9.04 -15.21
CA HIS A 19 -2.55 7.89 -15.91
C HIS A 19 -1.24 7.39 -15.28
N THR A 20 -0.40 8.31 -14.80
CA THR A 20 0.81 7.94 -14.07
C THR A 20 0.48 7.16 -12.79
N GLN A 21 -0.50 7.63 -12.00
CA GLN A 21 -0.93 6.92 -10.79
C GLN A 21 -1.49 5.53 -11.10
N ALA A 22 -2.36 5.42 -12.12
CA ALA A 22 -2.90 4.14 -12.57
C ALA A 22 -1.79 3.16 -13.01
N GLY A 23 -0.76 3.65 -13.72
CA GLY A 23 0.40 2.86 -14.12
C GLY A 23 1.22 2.36 -12.93
N LEU A 24 1.47 3.21 -11.93
CA LEU A 24 2.20 2.84 -10.72
C LEU A 24 1.47 1.75 -9.92
N LEU A 25 0.16 1.90 -9.73
CA LEU A 25 -0.68 0.91 -9.05
C LEU A 25 -0.66 -0.43 -9.80
N SER A 26 -0.75 -0.39 -11.13
CA SER A 26 -0.66 -1.58 -11.98
C SER A 26 0.68 -2.29 -11.84
N GLY A 27 1.81 -1.56 -11.84
CA GLY A 27 3.13 -2.14 -11.62
C GLY A 27 3.29 -2.76 -10.22
N ARG A 28 2.66 -2.16 -9.20
CA ARG A 28 2.66 -2.73 -7.84
C ARG A 28 1.82 -4.02 -7.77
N VAL A 29 0.73 -4.11 -8.51
CA VAL A 29 -0.06 -5.34 -8.67
C VAL A 29 0.77 -6.44 -9.33
N GLU A 30 1.52 -6.14 -10.39
CA GLU A 30 2.41 -7.10 -11.03
C GLU A 30 3.45 -7.65 -10.05
N THR A 31 4.08 -6.76 -9.27
CA THR A 31 5.02 -7.15 -8.22
C THR A 31 4.36 -8.05 -7.16
N MET A 32 3.18 -7.67 -6.67
CA MET A 32 2.44 -8.47 -5.69
C MET A 32 2.01 -9.84 -6.24
N ARG A 33 1.73 -9.94 -7.56
CA ARG A 33 1.41 -11.21 -8.22
C ARG A 33 2.61 -12.14 -8.19
N ASP A 34 3.78 -11.65 -8.59
CA ASP A 34 5.01 -12.45 -8.59
C ASP A 34 5.37 -12.91 -7.15
N GLU A 35 5.17 -12.03 -6.15
CA GLU A 35 5.33 -12.39 -4.73
C GLU A 35 4.32 -13.45 -4.27
N ALA A 36 3.06 -13.38 -4.72
CA ALA A 36 2.04 -14.37 -4.38
C ALA A 36 2.33 -15.73 -5.04
N ASP A 37 2.79 -15.74 -6.29
CA ASP A 37 3.18 -16.95 -7.01
C ASP A 37 4.40 -17.62 -6.33
N ALA A 38 5.37 -16.83 -5.85
CA ALA A 38 6.49 -17.33 -5.07
C ALA A 38 6.03 -17.98 -3.75
N LEU A 39 5.12 -17.33 -3.02
CA LEU A 39 4.54 -17.90 -1.79
C LEU A 39 3.79 -19.21 -2.05
N LEU A 40 3.04 -19.31 -3.15
CA LEU A 40 2.35 -20.54 -3.53
C LEU A 40 3.34 -21.68 -3.83
N ALA A 41 4.44 -21.38 -4.52
CA ALA A 41 5.50 -22.37 -4.77
C ALA A 41 6.15 -22.85 -3.45
N GLU A 42 6.39 -21.94 -2.51
CA GLU A 42 6.89 -22.29 -1.18
C GLU A 42 5.90 -23.15 -0.38
N ILE A 43 4.59 -22.86 -0.46
CA ILE A 43 3.56 -23.69 0.17
C ILE A 43 3.58 -25.11 -0.40
N ASP A 44 3.68 -25.25 -1.73
CA ASP A 44 3.73 -26.56 -2.38
C ASP A 44 4.97 -27.37 -1.94
N GLU A 45 6.12 -26.71 -1.77
CA GLU A 45 7.34 -27.31 -1.22
C GLU A 45 7.15 -27.77 0.23
N THR A 46 6.66 -26.90 1.11
CA THR A 46 6.41 -27.23 2.53
C THR A 46 5.35 -28.35 2.67
N MET A 47 4.34 -28.38 1.80
CA MET A 47 3.35 -29.46 1.75
C MET A 47 3.96 -30.79 1.27
N ALA A 48 4.93 -30.76 0.36
CA ALA A 48 5.68 -31.96 -0.04
C ALA A 48 6.58 -32.47 1.09
N GLU A 49 7.16 -31.56 1.87
CA GLU A 49 7.92 -31.89 3.08
C GLU A 49 7.03 -32.55 4.14
N LEU A 50 5.87 -31.96 4.45
CA LEU A 50 4.86 -32.54 5.35
C LEU A 50 4.45 -33.96 4.94
N ARG A 51 4.24 -34.20 3.64
CA ARG A 51 3.93 -35.55 3.13
C ARG A 51 5.09 -36.51 3.30
N SER A 52 6.30 -36.08 2.97
CA SER A 52 7.52 -36.90 3.12
C SER A 52 7.74 -37.29 4.58
N TYR A 53 7.56 -36.34 5.50
CA TYR A 53 7.62 -36.57 6.93
C TYR A 53 6.61 -37.62 7.40
N LEU A 54 5.37 -37.56 6.89
CA LEU A 54 4.32 -38.52 7.21
C LEU A 54 4.59 -39.92 6.60
N GLU A 55 5.18 -39.98 5.41
CA GLU A 55 5.62 -41.23 4.77
C GLU A 55 6.77 -41.90 5.55
N ASP A 56 7.77 -41.12 5.98
CA ASP A 56 8.87 -41.62 6.80
C ASP A 56 8.36 -42.16 8.14
N HIS A 57 7.40 -41.48 8.77
CA HIS A 57 6.78 -41.94 10.01
C HIS A 57 5.96 -43.24 9.83
N THR A 58 5.21 -43.36 8.72
CA THR A 58 4.42 -44.57 8.44
C THR A 58 5.30 -45.77 8.04
N ASN A 59 6.43 -45.54 7.35
CA ASN A 59 7.41 -46.58 7.02
C ASN A 59 8.30 -46.98 8.20
N ALA A 60 8.54 -46.09 9.17
CA ALA A 60 9.30 -46.40 10.38
C ALA A 60 8.54 -47.31 11.38
N THR A 61 7.24 -47.53 11.16
CA THR A 61 6.43 -48.43 11.99
C THR A 61 6.39 -49.82 11.35
N PRO A 62 7.19 -50.81 11.79
CA PRO A 62 7.08 -52.17 11.26
C PRO A 62 5.66 -52.71 11.52
N ALA A 63 5.06 -53.34 10.51
CA ALA A 63 3.79 -54.07 10.64
C ALA A 63 3.86 -54.98 11.87
N THR A 64 3.08 -54.67 12.90
CA THR A 64 3.12 -55.33 14.20
C THR A 64 2.44 -56.69 14.13
N ASP A 65 3.25 -57.74 13.94
CA ASP A 65 2.88 -59.10 14.34
C ASP A 65 3.23 -59.28 15.83
N GLY A 66 2.24 -59.06 16.72
CA GLY A 66 2.24 -59.57 18.10
C GLY A 66 2.65 -58.62 19.24
N PRO A 67 2.16 -58.86 20.48
CA PRO A 67 2.43 -58.00 21.63
C PRO A 67 3.66 -58.46 22.42
N SER A 68 4.62 -57.56 22.68
CA SER A 68 5.41 -57.50 23.93
C SER A 68 6.35 -56.30 23.94
N THR A 69 6.14 -55.39 24.89
CA THR A 69 7.08 -54.32 25.28
C THR A 69 8.00 -54.82 26.41
N PRO A 70 9.20 -54.24 26.56
CA PRO A 70 9.37 -53.32 27.68
C PRO A 70 9.87 -51.94 27.23
N ALA A 71 9.31 -50.90 27.84
CA ALA A 71 9.55 -49.49 27.52
C ALA A 71 10.84 -48.99 28.19
N GLY A 72 11.74 -48.40 27.39
CA GLY A 72 12.91 -47.64 27.83
C GLY A 72 12.99 -46.31 27.04
N PRO A 73 13.40 -45.20 27.67
CA PRO A 73 13.23 -43.86 27.11
C PRO A 73 14.41 -43.49 26.20
N ASP A 74 14.38 -43.91 24.94
CA ASP A 74 15.36 -43.50 23.94
C ASP A 74 14.65 -43.00 22.68
N GLY A 75 14.31 -41.70 22.70
CA GLY A 75 14.67 -40.73 21.66
C GLY A 75 14.35 -41.00 20.18
N GLY A 76 13.20 -41.60 19.84
CA GLY A 76 12.85 -41.84 18.43
C GLY A 76 11.35 -41.77 18.14
N GLY A 77 10.59 -40.98 18.89
CA GLY A 77 9.22 -40.64 18.51
C GLY A 77 9.23 -39.65 17.34
N PRO A 78 8.13 -39.54 16.57
CA PRO A 78 7.98 -38.44 15.61
C PRO A 78 8.30 -37.12 16.32
N ASP A 79 9.12 -36.30 15.67
CA ASP A 79 9.34 -34.91 15.99
C ASP A 79 8.04 -34.12 15.68
N ILE A 80 7.06 -34.26 16.58
CA ILE A 80 5.74 -33.61 16.46
C ILE A 80 5.89 -32.09 16.43
N GLU A 81 6.90 -31.55 17.13
CA GLU A 81 7.19 -30.12 17.13
C GLU A 81 7.57 -29.65 15.72
N ALA A 82 8.47 -30.35 15.03
CA ALA A 82 8.82 -30.02 13.64
C ALA A 82 7.62 -30.13 12.68
N PHE A 83 6.70 -31.07 12.92
CA PHE A 83 5.49 -31.21 12.12
C PHE A 83 4.51 -30.03 12.34
N GLU A 84 4.27 -29.65 13.59
CA GLU A 84 3.41 -28.51 13.95
C GLU A 84 3.98 -27.19 13.41
N ASP A 85 5.32 -27.03 13.41
CA ASP A 85 5.99 -25.86 12.84
C ASP A 85 5.76 -25.75 11.31
N LEU A 86 5.85 -26.88 10.58
CA LEU A 86 5.58 -26.92 9.14
C LEU A 86 4.11 -26.62 8.82
N GLU A 87 3.17 -27.16 9.60
CA GLU A 87 1.74 -26.85 9.45
C GLU A 87 1.45 -25.36 9.68
N GLN A 88 2.02 -24.78 10.75
CA GLN A 88 1.87 -23.36 11.05
C GLN A 88 2.45 -22.48 9.94
N ASP A 89 3.59 -22.87 9.35
CA ASP A 89 4.21 -22.12 8.26
C ASP A 89 3.33 -22.13 7.00
N VAL A 90 2.73 -23.27 6.64
CA VAL A 90 1.76 -23.36 5.53
C VAL A 90 0.56 -22.45 5.78
N GLU A 91 -0.07 -22.52 6.95
CA GLU A 91 -1.24 -21.69 7.28
C GLU A 91 -0.90 -20.19 7.20
N LYS A 92 0.26 -19.80 7.74
CA LYS A 92 0.73 -18.42 7.70
C LYS A 92 0.94 -17.94 6.27
N LYS A 93 1.60 -18.75 5.42
CA LYS A 93 1.84 -18.39 4.01
C LYS A 93 0.53 -18.29 3.23
N GLN A 94 -0.43 -19.19 3.46
CA GLN A 94 -1.75 -19.13 2.85
C GLN A 94 -2.49 -17.83 3.20
N LEU A 95 -2.48 -17.44 4.47
CA LEU A 95 -3.08 -16.19 4.93
C LEU A 95 -2.40 -14.97 4.27
N LEU A 96 -1.08 -15.00 4.11
CA LEU A 96 -0.34 -13.95 3.40
C LEU A 96 -0.73 -13.86 1.93
N VAL A 97 -0.95 -14.99 1.25
CA VAL A 97 -1.43 -15.02 -0.15
C VAL A 97 -2.82 -14.39 -0.25
N GLU A 98 -3.76 -14.76 0.63
CA GLU A 98 -5.12 -14.20 0.64
C GLU A 98 -5.11 -12.67 0.89
N ALA A 99 -4.30 -12.22 1.85
CA ALA A 99 -4.13 -10.80 2.14
C ALA A 99 -3.56 -10.06 0.92
N LYS A 100 -2.56 -10.62 0.25
CA LYS A 100 -2.00 -10.07 -1.00
C LYS A 100 -3.03 -10.01 -2.11
N GLN A 101 -3.84 -11.04 -2.30
CA GLN A 101 -4.91 -11.05 -3.33
C GLN A 101 -5.94 -9.95 -3.07
N THR A 102 -6.37 -9.79 -1.83
CA THR A 102 -7.29 -8.71 -1.43
C THR A 102 -6.67 -7.34 -1.72
N ARG A 103 -5.38 -7.17 -1.37
CA ARG A 103 -4.66 -5.92 -1.65
C ARG A 103 -4.52 -5.68 -3.16
N MET A 104 -4.16 -6.68 -3.96
CA MET A 104 -4.09 -6.56 -5.42
C MET A 104 -5.42 -6.10 -6.02
N GLN A 105 -6.54 -6.66 -5.59
CA GLN A 105 -7.86 -6.24 -6.08
C GLN A 105 -8.13 -4.76 -5.76
N ALA A 106 -7.78 -4.30 -4.56
CA ALA A 106 -7.94 -2.91 -4.17
C ALA A 106 -7.07 -1.97 -5.04
N PHE A 107 -5.81 -2.34 -5.32
CA PHE A 107 -4.93 -1.58 -6.19
C PHE A 107 -5.45 -1.53 -7.64
N GLN A 108 -5.97 -2.65 -8.16
CA GLN A 108 -6.57 -2.70 -9.51
C GLN A 108 -7.80 -1.81 -9.62
N ASN A 109 -8.67 -1.82 -8.60
CA ASN A 109 -9.85 -0.96 -8.56
C ASN A 109 -9.44 0.52 -8.57
N LEU A 110 -8.50 0.92 -7.72
CA LEU A 110 -8.02 2.30 -7.66
C LEU A 110 -7.34 2.72 -8.98
N ALA A 111 -6.59 1.83 -9.64
CA ALA A 111 -5.99 2.12 -10.94
C ALA A 111 -7.05 2.35 -12.04
N ALA A 112 -8.12 1.54 -12.03
CA ALA A 112 -9.24 1.71 -12.94
C ALA A 112 -9.97 3.03 -12.67
N ASP A 113 -10.21 3.34 -11.40
CA ASP A 113 -10.84 4.59 -10.96
C ASP A 113 -10.05 5.83 -11.40
N TYR A 114 -8.71 5.82 -11.29
CA TYR A 114 -7.87 6.92 -11.82
C TYR A 114 -7.98 7.04 -13.34
N THR A 115 -8.09 5.91 -14.06
CA THR A 115 -8.24 5.91 -15.52
C THR A 115 -9.60 6.45 -15.95
N GLU A 116 -10.65 6.14 -15.20
CA GLU A 116 -12.00 6.70 -15.40
C GLU A 116 -12.01 8.19 -15.12
N LEU A 117 -11.44 8.64 -13.99
CA LEU A 117 -11.31 10.05 -13.67
C LEU A 117 -10.54 10.81 -14.77
N ALA A 118 -9.44 10.25 -15.28
CA ALA A 118 -8.68 10.86 -16.37
C ALA A 118 -9.55 11.12 -17.61
N ALA A 119 -10.41 10.16 -17.96
CA ALA A 119 -11.33 10.28 -19.09
C ALA A 119 -12.41 11.36 -18.83
N GLU A 120 -12.97 11.41 -17.62
CA GLU A 120 -13.94 12.43 -17.22
C GLU A 120 -13.33 13.84 -17.25
N LEU A 121 -12.12 13.99 -16.71
CA LEU A 121 -11.41 15.28 -16.70
C LEU A 121 -11.15 15.79 -18.12
N GLN A 122 -10.77 14.89 -19.04
CA GLN A 122 -10.50 15.25 -20.42
C GLN A 122 -11.75 15.71 -21.20
N THR A 123 -12.94 15.22 -20.83
CA THR A 123 -14.19 15.56 -21.55
C THR A 123 -14.97 16.70 -20.91
N ASP A 124 -14.98 16.79 -19.59
CA ASP A 124 -15.96 17.58 -18.84
C ASP A 124 -15.35 18.83 -18.20
N VAL A 125 -14.02 18.99 -18.26
CA VAL A 125 -13.30 20.04 -17.54
C VAL A 125 -12.35 20.77 -18.48
N GLU A 126 -12.50 22.10 -18.56
CA GLU A 126 -11.63 22.97 -19.36
C GLU A 126 -10.62 23.73 -18.48
N ASP A 127 -10.84 23.77 -17.17
CA ASP A 127 -10.04 24.50 -16.19
C ASP A 127 -9.18 23.57 -15.34
N GLY A 128 -7.88 23.85 -15.25
CA GLY A 128 -6.93 22.98 -14.55
C GLY A 128 -7.01 23.04 -13.02
N ASP A 129 -7.43 24.17 -12.44
CA ASP A 129 -7.63 24.28 -11.00
C ASP A 129 -8.87 23.47 -10.57
N GLU A 130 -9.93 23.48 -11.40
CA GLU A 130 -11.10 22.62 -11.24
C GLU A 130 -10.72 21.12 -11.38
N ALA A 131 -9.87 20.78 -12.36
CA ALA A 131 -9.38 19.43 -12.54
C ALA A 131 -8.56 18.95 -11.33
N LEU A 132 -7.65 19.79 -10.82
CA LEU A 132 -6.85 19.47 -9.63
C LEU A 132 -7.72 19.29 -8.39
N THR A 133 -8.75 20.14 -8.22
CA THR A 133 -9.71 20.02 -7.12
C THR A 133 -10.44 18.69 -7.16
N ARG A 134 -10.88 18.25 -8.36
CA ARG A 134 -11.50 16.93 -8.53
C ARG A 134 -10.55 15.78 -8.16
N VAL A 135 -9.27 15.85 -8.55
CA VAL A 135 -8.28 14.83 -8.17
C VAL A 135 -8.10 14.76 -6.66
N VAL A 136 -7.91 15.90 -5.98
CA VAL A 136 -7.74 15.94 -4.52
C VAL A 136 -8.96 15.35 -3.80
N GLN A 137 -10.18 15.69 -4.28
CA GLN A 137 -11.41 15.13 -3.72
C GLN A 137 -11.53 13.62 -3.96
N PHE A 138 -11.24 13.18 -5.18
CA PHE A 138 -11.22 11.77 -5.54
C PHE A 138 -10.27 10.96 -4.64
N GLU A 139 -9.06 11.49 -4.39
CA GLU A 139 -8.06 10.85 -3.55
C GLU A 139 -8.50 10.76 -2.09
N ALA A 140 -9.20 11.80 -1.60
CA ALA A 140 -9.74 11.81 -0.25
C ALA A 140 -10.87 10.78 -0.10
N ASP A 141 -11.77 10.69 -1.09
CA ASP A 141 -12.90 9.76 -1.08
C ASP A 141 -12.44 8.29 -1.13
N ARG A 142 -11.28 8.02 -1.73
CA ARG A 142 -10.71 6.68 -1.91
C ARG A 142 -9.58 6.32 -0.94
N ASP A 143 -9.21 7.25 -0.06
CA ASP A 143 -8.04 7.09 0.82
C ASP A 143 -6.78 6.71 0.03
N ALA A 144 -6.56 7.36 -1.11
CA ALA A 144 -5.47 7.05 -2.03
C ALA A 144 -4.07 7.04 -1.37
N PRO A 145 -3.72 7.93 -0.42
CA PRO A 145 -2.42 7.90 0.26
C PRO A 145 -2.05 6.54 0.87
N ALA A 146 -3.03 5.77 1.35
CA ALA A 146 -2.79 4.44 1.94
C ALA A 146 -2.20 3.41 0.94
N TYR A 147 -2.26 3.70 -0.36
CA TYR A 147 -1.81 2.84 -1.45
C TYR A 147 -0.43 3.25 -2.01
N PHE A 148 0.09 4.43 -1.64
CA PHE A 148 1.35 4.98 -2.12
C PHE A 148 2.34 5.21 -0.97
N GLU A 149 3.11 4.18 -0.63
CA GLU A 149 4.03 4.23 0.52
C GLU A 149 5.31 5.04 0.25
N GLU A 150 5.72 5.12 -1.02
CA GLU A 150 7.01 5.70 -1.43
C GLU A 150 6.86 7.09 -2.07
N ARG A 151 5.63 7.57 -2.23
CA ARG A 151 5.33 8.79 -2.99
C ARG A 151 4.16 9.54 -2.39
N GLU A 152 4.30 10.86 -2.35
CA GLU A 152 3.25 11.77 -1.95
C GLU A 152 2.20 11.92 -3.06
N THR A 153 0.93 11.88 -2.66
CA THR A 153 -0.25 12.13 -3.52
C THR A 153 -0.56 13.63 -3.64
N MET A 154 -1.48 14.01 -4.54
CA MET A 154 -1.90 15.42 -4.64
C MET A 154 -2.68 15.86 -3.40
N LEU A 155 -3.45 14.95 -2.80
CA LEU A 155 -4.12 15.16 -1.52
C LEU A 155 -3.14 15.49 -0.39
N GLU A 156 -2.07 14.71 -0.24
CA GLU A 156 -1.04 14.97 0.77
C GLU A 156 -0.30 16.29 0.50
N THR A 157 -0.01 16.57 -0.78
CA THR A 157 0.62 17.83 -1.18
C THR A 157 -0.24 19.03 -0.83
N ALA A 158 -1.56 18.95 -1.07
CA ALA A 158 -2.51 19.99 -0.76
C ALA A 158 -2.65 20.24 0.76
N GLN A 159 -2.67 19.17 1.56
CA GLN A 159 -2.68 19.27 3.03
C GLN A 159 -1.40 19.94 3.56
N SER A 160 -0.23 19.48 3.09
CA SER A 160 1.08 20.05 3.44
C SER A 160 1.24 21.54 3.05
N ALA A 161 0.51 22.01 2.05
CA ALA A 161 0.47 23.41 1.65
C ALA A 161 -0.44 24.24 2.57
N GLY A 162 -1.60 23.71 2.96
CA GLY A 162 -2.52 24.34 3.90
C GLY A 162 -1.92 24.55 5.29
N GLU A 163 -1.25 23.53 5.83
CA GLU A 163 -0.61 23.57 7.16
C GLU A 163 0.52 24.62 7.24
N ARG A 164 1.24 24.84 6.13
CA ARG A 164 2.30 25.87 6.03
C ARG A 164 1.75 27.29 6.05
N SER A 165 0.52 27.50 5.58
CA SER A 165 -0.13 28.81 5.64
C SER A 165 -0.64 29.17 7.03
N GLU A 166 -0.99 28.19 7.87
CA GLU A 166 -1.50 28.42 9.24
C GLU A 166 -0.40 28.73 10.27
N THR A 167 0.87 28.44 9.96
CA THR A 167 2.01 28.69 10.88
C THR A 167 2.70 30.05 10.62
N GLY A 168 2.24 30.83 9.64
CA GLY A 168 2.91 32.04 9.14
C GLY A 168 2.46 33.40 9.71
N ASP A 169 1.39 33.47 10.51
CA ASP A 169 0.82 34.75 10.99
C ASP A 169 0.89 34.82 12.53
N GLY A 170 2.03 35.29 13.04
CA GLY A 170 2.29 35.33 14.48
C GLY A 170 3.49 36.19 14.89
N THR A 171 3.78 37.26 14.15
CA THR A 171 4.61 38.35 14.69
C THR A 171 3.92 39.66 14.36
N GLU A 172 2.95 40.00 15.21
CA GLU A 172 2.43 41.35 15.36
C GLU A 172 3.61 42.33 15.51
N ALA A 173 3.60 43.31 14.62
CA ALA A 173 4.27 44.58 14.82
C ALA A 173 3.62 45.26 16.04
N ASP A 174 4.37 45.35 17.14
CA ASP A 174 4.05 46.33 18.18
C ASP A 174 4.68 47.66 17.78
N ASP A 175 3.83 48.49 17.20
CA ASP A 175 4.02 49.88 16.89
C ASP A 175 4.03 50.69 18.20
N ALA A 176 5.10 51.46 18.43
CA ALA A 176 5.04 52.60 19.34
C ALA A 176 5.91 53.72 18.79
N ASP A 177 5.38 54.32 17.72
CA ASP A 177 5.59 55.72 17.39
C ASP A 177 5.46 56.60 18.65
N SER A 178 6.52 57.35 18.96
CA SER A 178 6.51 58.41 19.97
C SER A 178 7.00 59.69 19.32
N GLN A 179 6.10 60.35 18.58
CA GLN A 179 6.16 61.78 18.38
C GLN A 179 4.98 62.43 19.11
N ASP A 180 5.27 63.23 20.14
CA ASP A 180 4.53 64.48 20.34
C ASP A 180 5.43 65.54 20.99
N ASP A 181 5.33 66.72 20.39
CA ASP A 181 6.07 67.96 20.59
C ASP A 181 5.32 68.84 21.61
N ALA A 182 6.01 69.43 22.59
CA ALA A 182 5.48 70.61 23.29
C ALA A 182 6.60 71.45 23.95
N THR A 183 7.02 72.48 23.22
CA THR A 183 7.40 73.84 23.67
C THR A 183 7.21 74.23 25.15
N GLY A 184 8.22 74.93 25.74
CA GLY A 184 8.04 75.74 26.95
C GLY A 184 9.33 76.24 27.63
N GLU A 185 9.77 77.45 27.23
CA GLU A 185 10.68 78.44 27.89
C GLU A 185 12.07 78.06 28.42
#